data_AF-A0A382D9F8-F1
#
_entry.id   AF-A0A382D9F8-F1
#
_cell.length_a   1.000
_cell.length_b   1.000
_cell.length_c   1.000
_cell.angle_alpha   90.00
_cell.angle_beta   90.00
_cell.angle_gamma   90.00
#
_symmetry.space_group_name_H-M   'P 1'
#
loop_
_entity.id
_entity.type
_entity.pdbx_description
1 polymer ?
#
loop_
_entity_poly.entity_id
_entity_poly.type
_entity_poly.pdbx_seq_one_letter_code
_entity_poly.pdbx_strand_id
1 'polypeptide(L)'
;MKKYLQISLKWFLTIAVFQIVSVTDAAVRTDAQGGGFLGKTLMADSGQFDGNRIRDDLENNGMLVSHRITGHSGMEWPKGSHKYINFASGIWIAGKVGGDIRTAVGEYGPEFVAGPWGSESGDSEHQLYIVNKGDLADPLASDDFQNWPADLGAPWVDEDGDGVYTPMPSGPDHPDFIGDQVIWWVMNDGDIAEHSIFHTLPLGVEVQMTLWGYDRPDAF
;
A
#
# COMPACT_ATOMS: atom_id res chain seq x y z
N MET A 1 -59.61 67.78 -15.91
CA MET A 1 -60.39 66.91 -16.81
C MET A 1 -59.84 65.50 -16.71
N LYS A 2 -60.65 64.58 -16.17
CA LYS A 2 -60.34 63.15 -16.00
C LYS A 2 -60.32 62.46 -17.37
N LYS A 3 -59.30 61.64 -17.64
CA LYS A 3 -59.41 60.51 -18.57
C LYS A 3 -58.85 59.27 -17.87
N TYR A 4 -59.77 58.40 -17.47
CA TYR A 4 -59.49 57.01 -17.12
C TYR A 4 -59.27 56.24 -18.44
N LEU A 5 -58.26 55.37 -18.49
CA LEU A 5 -58.15 54.35 -19.52
C LEU A 5 -57.80 52.99 -18.88
N GLN A 6 -58.45 51.96 -19.40
CA GLN A 6 -58.67 50.64 -18.82
C GLN A 6 -57.43 49.72 -18.78
N ILE A 7 -57.27 49.06 -17.63
CA ILE A 7 -57.07 47.63 -17.37
C ILE A 7 -56.53 46.75 -18.52
N SER A 8 -55.38 46.09 -18.28
CA SER A 8 -55.28 44.63 -18.47
C SER A 8 -54.18 44.04 -17.56
N LEU A 9 -54.60 43.22 -16.59
CA LEU A 9 -53.71 42.45 -15.72
C LEU A 9 -53.36 41.15 -16.46
N LYS A 10 -52.16 41.07 -17.04
CA LYS A 10 -51.66 39.84 -17.67
C LYS A 10 -50.85 39.05 -16.65
N TRP A 11 -51.41 37.92 -16.21
CA TRP A 11 -50.70 36.90 -15.46
C TRP A 11 -49.67 36.23 -16.39
N PHE A 12 -48.38 36.45 -16.14
CA PHE A 12 -47.32 35.67 -16.78
C PHE A 12 -46.99 34.49 -15.87
N LEU A 13 -47.40 33.30 -16.30
CA LEU A 13 -46.96 32.04 -15.74
C LEU A 13 -45.54 31.77 -16.26
N THR A 14 -44.52 32.10 -15.48
CA THR A 14 -43.13 31.78 -15.82
C THR A 14 -42.86 30.32 -15.49
N ILE A 15 -42.94 29.44 -16.49
CA ILE A 15 -42.43 28.06 -16.39
C ILE A 15 -40.90 28.15 -16.43
N ALA A 16 -40.27 28.01 -15.26
CA ALA A 16 -38.82 27.86 -15.16
C ALA A 16 -38.45 26.45 -15.66
N VAL A 17 -37.95 26.36 -16.89
CA VAL A 17 -37.32 25.15 -17.41
C VAL A 17 -35.93 25.07 -16.79
N PHE A 18 -35.76 24.23 -15.77
CA PHE A 18 -34.43 23.83 -15.29
C PHE A 18 -33.83 22.85 -16.31
N GLN A 19 -32.96 23.35 -17.19
CA GLN A 19 -32.07 22.50 -17.96
C GLN A 19 -30.99 21.98 -17.00
N ILE A 20 -31.08 20.71 -16.61
CA ILE A 20 -29.95 20.00 -16.02
C ILE A 20 -29.00 19.69 -17.18
N VAL A 21 -27.96 20.49 -17.34
CA VAL A 21 -26.82 20.12 -18.19
C VAL A 21 -25.95 19.19 -17.38
N SER A 22 -26.10 17.89 -17.59
CA SER A 22 -25.06 16.93 -17.23
C SER A 22 -23.88 17.18 -18.15
N VAL A 23 -22.86 17.90 -17.67
CA VAL A 23 -21.55 17.93 -18.32
C VAL A 23 -20.93 16.56 -18.06
N THR A 24 -21.04 15.66 -19.02
CA THR A 24 -20.07 14.58 -19.13
C THR A 24 -18.79 15.22 -19.62
N ASP A 25 -17.78 15.36 -18.76
CA ASP A 25 -16.42 15.62 -19.21
C ASP A 25 -15.97 14.38 -20.01
N ALA A 26 -16.31 14.38 -21.29
CA ALA A 26 -15.61 13.57 -22.27
C ALA A 26 -14.22 14.19 -22.38
N ALA A 27 -13.25 13.61 -21.67
CA ALA A 27 -11.85 14.00 -21.76
C ALA A 27 -11.45 14.05 -23.23
N VAL A 28 -11.21 15.26 -23.72
CA VAL A 28 -10.66 15.51 -25.06
C VAL A 28 -9.29 14.85 -25.10
N ARG A 29 -9.14 13.83 -25.96
CA ARG A 29 -7.82 13.30 -26.28
C ARG A 29 -7.05 14.36 -27.04
N THR A 30 -6.20 15.09 -26.34
CA THR A 30 -5.08 15.78 -26.96
C THR A 30 -4.03 14.72 -27.27
N ASP A 31 -3.76 14.50 -28.56
CA ASP A 31 -2.61 13.73 -29.03
C ASP A 31 -1.33 14.48 -28.62
N ALA A 32 -0.92 14.27 -27.37
CA ALA A 32 0.37 14.71 -26.90
C ALA A 32 1.43 13.77 -27.50
N GLN A 33 2.24 14.30 -28.40
CA GLN A 33 3.56 13.75 -28.70
C GLN A 33 4.39 13.78 -27.41
N GLY A 34 4.27 12.73 -26.59
CA GLY A 34 5.01 12.57 -25.35
C GLY A 34 6.15 11.57 -25.57
N GLY A 35 7.39 12.06 -25.51
CA GLY A 35 8.51 11.18 -25.18
C GLY A 35 8.20 10.57 -23.81
N GLY A 36 7.81 9.30 -23.80
CA GLY A 36 7.47 8.59 -22.58
C GLY A 36 8.66 8.60 -21.64
N PHE A 37 8.56 9.32 -20.54
CA PHE A 37 9.33 8.96 -19.36
C PHE A 37 8.82 7.58 -18.95
N LEU A 38 9.65 6.55 -19.14
CA LEU A 38 9.50 5.30 -18.43
C LEU A 38 9.76 5.62 -16.95
N GLY A 39 8.71 6.04 -16.24
CA GLY A 39 8.74 6.15 -14.79
C GLY A 39 9.00 4.76 -14.25
N LYS A 40 10.13 4.56 -13.57
CA LYS A 40 10.25 3.39 -12.69
C LYS A 40 9.23 3.61 -11.58
N THR A 41 8.30 2.67 -11.38
CA THR A 41 7.46 2.66 -10.18
C THR A 41 8.36 2.79 -8.95
N LEU A 42 7.95 3.66 -8.03
CA LEU A 42 8.74 3.97 -6.84
C LEU A 42 8.93 2.69 -6.01
N MET A 43 10.19 2.35 -5.72
CA MET A 43 10.54 1.42 -4.66
C MET A 43 10.95 2.28 -3.48
N ALA A 44 10.01 2.51 -2.56
CA ALA A 44 10.27 3.35 -1.39
C ALA A 44 11.23 2.64 -0.44
N ASP A 45 11.03 1.33 -0.23
CA ASP A 45 11.92 0.50 0.58
C ASP A 45 11.93 -0.97 0.09
N SER A 46 13.00 -1.69 0.43
CA SER A 46 13.19 -3.10 0.08
C SER A 46 13.88 -3.86 1.20
N GLY A 47 13.49 -5.12 1.39
CA GLY A 47 13.99 -5.97 2.46
C GLY A 47 14.22 -7.40 1.99
N GLN A 48 14.80 -8.22 2.85
CA GLN A 48 14.96 -9.65 2.58
C GLN A 48 14.26 -10.47 3.65
N PHE A 49 13.45 -11.42 3.21
CA PHE A 49 12.95 -12.49 4.07
C PHE A 49 13.83 -13.71 3.91
N ASP A 50 14.30 -14.25 5.02
CA ASP A 50 15.25 -15.35 5.01
C ASP A 50 14.91 -16.52 5.95
N GLY A 51 13.72 -16.50 6.55
CA GLY A 51 13.16 -17.62 7.30
C GLY A 51 12.84 -18.85 6.43
N ASN A 52 12.63 -20.00 7.07
CA ASN A 52 12.27 -21.27 6.44
C ASN A 52 13.26 -21.76 5.35
N ARG A 53 14.54 -21.34 5.43
CA ARG A 53 15.55 -21.56 4.38
C ARG A 53 15.14 -20.99 3.01
N ILE A 54 14.31 -19.96 2.99
CA ILE A 54 14.02 -19.16 1.81
C ILE A 54 15.01 -17.99 1.80
N ARG A 55 15.35 -17.47 0.62
CA ARG A 55 15.84 -16.09 0.49
C ARG A 55 14.91 -15.42 -0.50
N ASP A 56 14.28 -14.34 -0.08
CA ASP A 56 13.27 -13.63 -0.85
C ASP A 56 13.53 -12.12 -0.80
N ASP A 57 13.55 -11.51 -1.97
CA ASP A 57 13.67 -10.05 -2.13
C ASP A 57 12.26 -9.44 -2.11
N LEU A 58 11.98 -8.53 -1.17
CA LEU A 58 10.67 -7.93 -0.91
C LEU A 58 10.68 -6.42 -1.15
N GLU A 59 9.52 -5.86 -1.48
CA GLU A 59 9.28 -4.42 -1.46
C GLU A 59 8.05 -4.08 -0.61
N ASN A 60 8.01 -2.88 -0.04
CA ASN A 60 6.88 -2.36 0.74
C ASN A 60 5.65 -1.93 -0.09
N ASN A 61 5.66 -2.18 -1.41
CA ASN A 61 4.68 -1.65 -2.36
C ASN A 61 3.85 -2.77 -3.00
N GLY A 62 3.68 -3.91 -2.35
CA GLY A 62 2.81 -5.00 -2.85
C GLY A 62 3.51 -6.02 -3.75
N MET A 63 4.81 -5.85 -4.01
CA MET A 63 5.67 -6.92 -4.54
C MET A 63 6.14 -7.82 -3.39
N LEU A 64 5.57 -9.02 -3.29
CA LEU A 64 5.94 -10.04 -2.29
C LEU A 64 7.16 -10.87 -2.70
N VAL A 65 7.44 -10.98 -4.00
CA VAL A 65 8.67 -11.54 -4.53
C VAL A 65 9.12 -10.61 -5.64
N SER A 66 10.21 -9.89 -5.43
CA SER A 66 10.64 -8.83 -6.33
C SER A 66 11.91 -9.20 -7.10
N HIS A 67 11.73 -9.40 -8.40
CA HIS A 67 12.84 -9.41 -9.35
C HIS A 67 13.44 -8.02 -9.61
N ARG A 68 12.78 -6.94 -9.16
CA ARG A 68 13.14 -5.56 -9.54
C ARG A 68 14.41 -5.08 -8.82
N ILE A 69 14.69 -5.65 -7.65
CA ILE A 69 15.85 -5.31 -6.82
C ILE A 69 17.14 -5.84 -7.46
N THR A 70 17.13 -7.11 -7.85
CA THR A 70 18.32 -7.85 -8.28
C THR A 70 18.36 -8.12 -9.78
N GLY A 71 17.24 -7.98 -10.50
CA GLY A 71 17.11 -8.27 -11.92
C GLY A 71 17.04 -9.77 -12.27
N HIS A 72 17.14 -10.65 -11.28
CA HIS A 72 16.94 -12.10 -11.40
C HIS A 72 15.69 -12.54 -10.62
N SER A 73 15.41 -13.83 -10.58
CA SER A 73 14.29 -14.35 -9.77
C SER A 73 14.38 -13.93 -8.31
N GLY A 74 13.29 -13.34 -7.78
CA GLY A 74 13.27 -12.78 -6.43
C GLY A 74 13.34 -13.81 -5.29
N MET A 75 12.97 -15.07 -5.55
CA MET A 75 12.97 -16.11 -4.52
C MET A 75 13.87 -17.30 -4.84
N GLU A 76 14.72 -17.62 -3.88
CA GLU A 76 15.61 -18.76 -3.86
C GLU A 76 15.16 -19.79 -2.81
N TRP A 77 15.13 -21.06 -3.22
CA TRP A 77 14.98 -22.17 -2.29
C TRP A 77 15.71 -23.44 -2.76
N PRO A 78 16.49 -24.10 -1.88
CA PRO A 78 16.91 -23.62 -0.56
C PRO A 78 17.83 -22.39 -0.65
N LYS A 79 17.78 -21.50 0.34
CA LYS A 79 18.68 -20.35 0.53
C LYS A 79 20.15 -20.79 0.39
N GLY A 80 20.92 -20.11 -0.45
CA GLY A 80 22.34 -20.39 -0.72
C GLY A 80 22.61 -21.55 -1.70
N SER A 81 21.60 -22.12 -2.35
CA SER A 81 21.75 -23.18 -3.35
C SER A 81 21.84 -22.67 -4.80
N HIS A 82 21.55 -21.40 -5.05
CA HIS A 82 21.37 -20.78 -6.36
C HIS A 82 20.29 -21.44 -7.24
N LYS A 83 19.29 -22.05 -6.59
CA LYS A 83 18.08 -22.57 -7.25
C LYS A 83 16.92 -21.63 -6.95
N TYR A 84 16.34 -21.10 -8.02
CA TYR A 84 15.28 -20.11 -7.92
C TYR A 84 13.93 -20.74 -8.22
N ILE A 85 12.95 -20.44 -7.38
CA ILE A 85 11.63 -21.08 -7.43
C ILE A 85 10.51 -20.12 -7.81
N ASN A 86 10.72 -18.81 -7.63
CA ASN A 86 9.76 -17.80 -8.01
C ASN A 86 10.48 -16.59 -8.60
N PHE A 87 10.07 -16.20 -9.81
CA PHE A 87 10.64 -15.05 -10.47
C PHE A 87 10.11 -13.74 -9.89
N ALA A 88 8.78 -13.60 -9.84
CA ALA A 88 8.10 -12.44 -9.31
C ALA A 88 6.70 -12.81 -8.80
N SER A 89 6.23 -12.15 -7.76
CA SER A 89 4.87 -12.27 -7.26
C SER A 89 4.46 -11.01 -6.50
N GLY A 90 3.21 -10.63 -6.63
CA GLY A 90 2.64 -9.52 -5.89
C GLY A 90 1.17 -9.76 -5.55
N ILE A 91 0.61 -8.87 -4.74
CA ILE A 91 -0.78 -8.97 -4.29
C ILE A 91 -1.72 -8.42 -5.37
N TRP A 92 -2.84 -9.12 -5.58
CA TRP A 92 -3.91 -8.69 -6.48
C TRP A 92 -5.19 -8.57 -5.68
N ILE A 93 -5.78 -7.37 -5.68
CA ILE A 93 -7.09 -7.12 -5.10
C ILE A 93 -8.00 -6.61 -6.22
N ALA A 94 -9.20 -7.17 -6.32
CA ALA A 94 -10.20 -6.74 -7.30
C ALA A 94 -11.57 -6.71 -6.65
N GLY A 95 -12.37 -5.70 -6.99
CA GLY A 95 -13.68 -5.50 -6.39
C GLY A 95 -14.57 -4.55 -7.18
N LYS A 96 -15.81 -4.39 -6.72
CA LYS A 96 -16.75 -3.40 -7.25
C LYS A 96 -16.80 -2.18 -6.33
N VAL A 97 -16.55 -1.00 -6.88
CA VAL A 97 -16.65 0.28 -6.16
C VAL A 97 -17.53 1.22 -6.95
N GLY A 98 -18.68 1.60 -6.39
CA GLY A 98 -19.67 2.43 -7.10
C GLY A 98 -20.29 1.78 -8.35
N GLY A 99 -20.16 0.45 -8.51
CA GLY A 99 -20.65 -0.29 -9.68
C GLY A 99 -19.57 -0.65 -10.69
N ASP A 100 -18.44 0.05 -10.68
CA ASP A 100 -17.29 -0.20 -11.55
C ASP A 100 -16.38 -1.29 -10.97
N ILE A 101 -15.75 -2.07 -11.85
CA ILE A 101 -14.67 -2.99 -11.46
C ILE A 101 -13.40 -2.17 -11.27
N ARG A 102 -12.75 -2.35 -10.12
CA ARG A 102 -11.46 -1.74 -9.78
C ARG A 102 -10.48 -2.80 -9.32
N THR A 103 -9.21 -2.61 -9.64
CA THR A 103 -8.12 -3.53 -9.35
C THR A 103 -6.93 -2.78 -8.76
N ALA A 104 -6.17 -3.45 -7.90
CA ALA A 104 -4.85 -3.04 -7.45
C ALA A 104 -3.95 -4.27 -7.51
N VAL A 105 -2.93 -4.23 -8.36
CA VAL A 105 -2.24 -5.41 -8.86
C VAL A 105 -0.72 -5.32 -8.72
N GLY A 106 -0.10 -6.42 -8.27
CA GLY A 106 1.33 -6.65 -8.33
C GLY A 106 1.66 -7.78 -9.30
N GLU A 107 1.89 -7.46 -10.58
CA GLU A 107 2.27 -8.44 -11.62
C GLU A 107 3.81 -8.57 -11.70
N TYR A 108 4.45 -7.70 -12.48
CA TYR A 108 5.90 -7.47 -12.54
C TYR A 108 6.28 -6.08 -12.02
N GLY A 109 5.26 -5.27 -11.73
CA GLY A 109 5.34 -4.01 -11.01
C GLY A 109 4.05 -3.85 -10.20
N PRO A 110 4.07 -2.98 -9.19
CA PRO A 110 2.93 -2.77 -8.31
C PRO A 110 2.05 -1.58 -8.70
N GLU A 111 0.78 -1.66 -8.31
CA GLU A 111 -0.15 -0.51 -8.27
C GLU A 111 -0.38 0.00 -6.83
N PHE A 112 0.32 -0.58 -5.84
CA PHE A 112 0.33 -0.09 -4.46
C PHE A 112 1.54 0.83 -4.22
N VAL A 113 1.40 1.73 -3.27
CA VAL A 113 2.45 2.59 -2.74
C VAL A 113 2.60 2.36 -1.23
N ALA A 114 3.77 2.69 -0.69
CA ALA A 114 4.06 2.49 0.72
C ALA A 114 3.24 3.43 1.62
N GLY A 115 2.96 2.96 2.83
CA GLY A 115 2.36 3.75 3.91
C GLY A 115 0.83 3.66 4.01
N PRO A 116 0.26 4.21 5.08
CA PRO A 116 -1.19 4.31 5.29
C PRO A 116 -1.90 5.13 4.22
N TRP A 117 -3.21 4.94 4.09
CA TRP A 117 -4.03 5.68 3.13
C TRP A 117 -3.96 7.19 3.37
N GLY A 118 -3.65 7.94 2.31
CA GLY A 118 -3.56 9.41 2.36
C GLY A 118 -2.25 9.94 2.97
N SER A 119 -1.29 9.07 3.27
CA SER A 119 0.07 9.44 3.66
C SER A 119 0.99 9.61 2.43
N GLU A 120 2.15 10.23 2.63
CA GLU A 120 3.16 10.40 1.58
C GLU A 120 4.04 9.15 1.47
N SER A 121 4.03 8.49 0.32
CA SER A 121 4.70 7.18 0.15
C SER A 121 6.23 7.20 0.31
N GLY A 122 6.86 8.37 0.25
CA GLY A 122 8.30 8.55 0.44
C GLY A 122 8.73 8.84 1.88
N ASP A 123 7.81 8.83 2.85
CA ASP A 123 8.17 9.04 4.26
C ASP A 123 9.00 7.86 4.80
N SER A 124 9.98 8.16 5.64
CA SER A 124 10.92 7.15 6.16
C SER A 124 10.26 6.11 7.08
N GLU A 125 9.11 6.47 7.66
CA GLU A 125 8.31 5.55 8.48
C GLU A 125 7.61 4.48 7.63
N HIS A 126 7.42 4.71 6.33
CA HIS A 126 6.74 3.78 5.44
C HIS A 126 7.70 2.72 4.89
N GLN A 127 8.43 2.05 5.78
CA GLN A 127 9.45 1.05 5.47
C GLN A 127 8.98 -0.39 5.79
N LEU A 128 9.79 -1.38 5.43
CA LEU A 128 9.66 -2.74 5.96
C LEU A 128 10.31 -2.81 7.33
N TYR A 129 9.52 -3.05 8.38
CA TYR A 129 10.05 -3.27 9.72
C TYR A 129 10.37 -4.74 9.90
N ILE A 130 11.65 -5.07 10.09
CA ILE A 130 12.16 -6.43 10.17
C ILE A 130 12.71 -6.68 11.57
N VAL A 131 12.03 -7.52 12.33
CA VAL A 131 12.47 -7.94 13.67
C VAL A 131 12.71 -9.43 13.70
N ASN A 132 13.74 -9.82 14.45
CA ASN A 132 14.05 -11.21 14.68
C ASN A 132 13.85 -11.53 16.16
N LYS A 133 13.40 -12.74 16.47
CA LYS A 133 13.21 -13.18 17.85
C LYS A 133 14.52 -13.14 18.65
N GLY A 134 15.66 -13.25 17.96
CA GLY A 134 16.99 -13.04 18.54
C GLY A 134 17.23 -11.63 19.08
N ASP A 135 16.51 -10.62 18.59
CA ASP A 135 16.63 -9.23 19.01
C ASP A 135 16.26 -9.05 20.49
N LEU A 136 15.43 -9.95 21.07
CA LEU A 136 15.14 -9.97 22.51
C LEU A 136 16.40 -10.06 23.38
N ALA A 137 17.50 -10.59 22.86
CA ALA A 137 18.77 -10.69 23.59
C ALA A 137 19.57 -9.37 23.62
N ASP A 138 19.42 -8.53 22.59
CA ASP A 138 20.03 -7.20 22.50
C ASP A 138 19.13 -6.23 21.71
N PRO A 139 18.00 -5.78 22.30
CA PRO A 139 16.98 -5.03 21.56
C PRO A 139 17.47 -3.70 21.00
N LEU A 140 18.51 -3.11 21.61
CA LEU A 140 19.09 -1.84 21.18
C LEU A 140 19.91 -1.97 19.89
N ALA A 141 20.24 -3.19 19.46
CA ALA A 141 20.95 -3.44 18.21
C ALA A 141 20.01 -3.45 16.99
N SER A 142 18.69 -3.48 17.21
CA SER A 142 17.66 -3.51 16.16
C SER A 142 16.87 -2.20 16.18
N ASP A 143 17.12 -1.35 15.19
CA ASP A 143 16.39 -0.07 15.04
C ASP A 143 14.88 -0.32 14.83
N ASP A 144 14.50 -1.35 14.10
CA ASP A 144 13.10 -1.72 13.86
C ASP A 144 12.42 -2.24 15.13
N PHE A 145 13.15 -2.92 16.02
CA PHE A 145 12.62 -3.31 17.32
C PHE A 145 12.31 -2.06 18.16
N GLN A 146 13.23 -1.09 18.19
CA GLN A 146 13.07 0.13 18.97
C GLN A 146 11.99 1.06 18.41
N ASN A 147 11.78 1.05 17.09
CA ASN A 147 10.82 1.92 16.40
C ASN A 147 9.65 1.13 15.80
N TRP A 148 9.30 -0.01 16.40
CA TRP A 148 8.21 -0.85 15.92
C TRP A 148 6.90 -0.05 15.84
N PRO A 149 6.20 -0.03 14.69
CA PRO A 149 5.13 0.94 14.43
C PRO A 149 3.79 0.46 14.99
N ALA A 150 3.75 0.30 16.32
CA ALA A 150 2.57 -0.17 17.05
C ALA A 150 1.34 0.73 16.86
N ASP A 151 1.55 2.04 16.71
CA ASP A 151 0.53 3.04 16.46
C ASP A 151 -0.09 2.93 15.05
N LEU A 152 0.66 2.37 14.08
CA LEU A 152 0.16 2.03 12.75
C LEU A 152 -0.53 0.65 12.70
N GLY A 153 -0.54 -0.09 13.80
CA GLY A 153 -1.22 -1.38 13.95
C GLY A 153 -0.32 -2.61 13.92
N ALA A 154 1.01 -2.43 13.97
CA ALA A 154 1.92 -3.57 14.05
C ALA A 154 1.70 -4.37 15.35
N PRO A 155 1.57 -5.71 15.31
CA PRO A 155 1.34 -6.53 16.50
C PRO A 155 2.49 -6.43 17.50
N TRP A 156 2.17 -6.26 18.78
CA TRP A 156 3.12 -6.17 19.89
C TRP A 156 2.52 -6.74 21.18
N VAL A 157 3.38 -6.99 22.16
CA VAL A 157 2.99 -7.45 23.49
C VAL A 157 3.13 -6.30 24.48
N ASP A 158 1.99 -5.87 25.00
CA ASP A 158 1.87 -4.87 26.07
C ASP A 158 2.01 -5.57 27.43
N GLU A 159 3.22 -5.52 28.00
CA GLU A 159 3.57 -6.28 29.20
C GLU A 159 3.12 -5.57 30.49
N ASP A 160 3.02 -4.24 30.49
CA ASP A 160 2.55 -3.48 31.64
C ASP A 160 1.08 -3.01 31.56
N GLY A 161 0.46 -3.17 30.39
CA GLY A 161 -0.97 -2.95 30.17
C GLY A 161 -1.35 -1.48 30.04
N ASP A 162 -0.41 -0.60 29.69
CA ASP A 162 -0.64 0.84 29.59
C ASP A 162 -1.10 1.30 28.19
N GLY A 163 -1.04 0.41 27.19
CA GLY A 163 -1.45 0.67 25.81
C GLY A 163 -0.50 1.53 25.00
N VAL A 164 0.74 1.74 25.47
CA VAL A 164 1.80 2.52 24.80
C VAL A 164 3.01 1.64 24.58
N TYR A 165 3.47 1.49 23.33
CA TYR A 165 4.66 0.70 23.05
C TYR A 165 5.92 1.36 23.62
N THR A 166 6.42 0.82 24.73
CA THR A 166 7.66 1.23 25.39
C THR A 166 8.68 0.07 25.34
N PRO A 167 9.50 -0.02 24.28
CA PRO A 167 10.30 -1.20 24.02
C PRO A 167 11.37 -1.46 25.08
N MET A 168 11.64 -2.74 25.30
CA MET A 168 12.84 -3.20 25.98
C MET A 168 14.12 -2.61 25.38
N PRO A 169 15.17 -2.33 26.18
CA PRO A 169 15.22 -2.51 27.63
C PRO A 169 14.70 -1.29 28.43
N SER A 170 14.23 -0.24 27.75
CA SER A 170 13.79 1.01 28.40
C SER A 170 12.41 0.88 29.06
N GLY A 171 11.53 0.09 28.45
CA GLY A 171 10.28 -0.40 29.04
C GLY A 171 10.20 -1.93 28.96
N PRO A 172 9.01 -2.51 29.18
CA PRO A 172 8.84 -3.95 29.21
C PRO A 172 8.40 -4.56 27.87
N ASP A 173 7.97 -3.74 26.90
CA ASP A 173 7.26 -4.21 25.72
C ASP A 173 8.18 -4.71 24.61
N HIS A 174 7.60 -5.46 23.68
CA HIS A 174 8.30 -5.96 22.51
C HIS A 174 7.34 -6.32 21.36
N PRO A 175 7.84 -6.47 20.11
CA PRO A 175 7.03 -6.96 18.99
C PRO A 175 6.47 -8.36 19.26
N ASP A 176 5.32 -8.70 18.67
CA ASP A 176 4.74 -10.04 18.79
C ASP A 176 5.40 -11.02 17.80
N PHE A 177 6.20 -11.94 18.34
CA PHE A 177 6.98 -12.89 17.54
C PHE A 177 6.22 -14.19 17.25
N ILE A 178 5.47 -14.19 16.15
CA ILE A 178 4.82 -15.41 15.60
C ILE A 178 5.88 -16.42 15.11
N GLY A 179 6.97 -15.92 14.51
CA GLY A 179 8.11 -16.69 14.01
C GLY A 179 9.45 -16.23 14.60
N ASP A 180 10.54 -16.72 14.03
CA ASP A 180 11.90 -16.27 14.39
C ASP A 180 12.28 -14.99 13.63
N GLN A 181 11.67 -14.75 12.47
CA GLN A 181 11.70 -13.47 11.76
C GLN A 181 10.26 -13.03 11.50
N VAL A 182 9.97 -11.77 11.77
CA VAL A 182 8.69 -11.11 11.47
C VAL A 182 8.99 -9.82 10.71
N ILE A 183 8.28 -9.62 9.61
CA ILE A 183 8.34 -8.42 8.79
C ILE A 183 6.94 -7.80 8.76
N TRP A 184 6.85 -6.50 9.02
CA TRP A 184 5.58 -5.77 9.01
C TRP A 184 5.68 -4.48 8.19
N TRP A 185 4.62 -4.14 7.47
CA TRP A 185 4.51 -2.87 6.74
C TRP A 185 3.05 -2.53 6.38
N VAL A 186 2.83 -1.29 5.97
CA VAL A 186 1.55 -0.80 5.41
C VAL A 186 1.75 -0.37 3.96
N MET A 187 0.74 -0.61 3.13
CA MET A 187 0.67 -0.12 1.76
C MET A 187 -0.77 0.25 1.39
N ASN A 188 -0.93 1.08 0.37
CA ASN A 188 -2.25 1.48 -0.12
C ASN A 188 -2.27 1.63 -1.64
N ASP A 189 -3.45 1.61 -2.27
CA ASP A 189 -3.59 1.72 -3.72
C ASP A 189 -4.02 3.12 -4.20
N GLY A 190 -3.86 4.15 -3.37
CA GLY A 190 -4.47 5.46 -3.58
C GLY A 190 -3.85 6.31 -4.69
N ASP A 191 -2.62 5.99 -5.12
CA ASP A 191 -1.95 6.73 -6.18
C ASP A 191 -2.45 6.30 -7.56
N ILE A 192 -3.31 7.11 -8.15
CA ILE A 192 -3.86 6.88 -9.50
C ILE A 192 -2.77 6.77 -10.58
N ALA A 193 -1.58 7.36 -10.37
CA ALA A 193 -0.50 7.30 -11.34
C ALA A 193 0.10 5.88 -11.46
N GLU A 194 -0.01 5.07 -10.41
CA GLU A 194 0.51 3.71 -10.38
C GLU A 194 -0.48 2.68 -10.98
N HIS A 195 -1.77 3.03 -11.15
CA HIS A 195 -2.81 2.17 -11.74
C HIS A 195 -2.67 2.04 -13.26
N SER A 196 -1.62 1.34 -13.68
CA SER A 196 -1.17 1.25 -15.06
C SER A 196 -1.39 -0.12 -15.72
N ILE A 197 -1.78 -1.15 -14.95
CA ILE A 197 -1.87 -2.53 -15.46
C ILE A 197 -3.22 -2.77 -16.13
N PHE A 198 -4.31 -2.48 -15.43
CA PHE A 198 -5.67 -2.60 -15.96
C PHE A 198 -6.36 -1.24 -16.17
N HIS A 199 -5.66 -0.14 -15.86
CA HIS A 199 -6.14 1.24 -16.01
C HIS A 199 -7.49 1.49 -15.33
N THR A 200 -7.71 0.87 -14.17
CA THR A 200 -8.86 1.18 -13.32
C THR A 200 -8.54 2.34 -12.38
N LEU A 201 -9.57 2.93 -11.76
CA LEU A 201 -9.34 3.80 -10.61
C LEU A 201 -8.94 2.94 -9.39
N PRO A 202 -8.27 3.53 -8.38
CA PRO A 202 -8.06 2.92 -7.08
C PRO A 202 -9.32 2.31 -6.46
N LEU A 203 -9.19 1.13 -5.84
CA LEU A 203 -10.19 0.57 -4.94
C LEU A 203 -10.40 1.45 -3.71
N GLY A 204 -9.34 2.10 -3.21
CA GLY A 204 -9.40 2.85 -1.97
C GLY A 204 -9.05 2.00 -0.75
N VAL A 205 -8.10 1.07 -0.90
CA VAL A 205 -7.73 0.11 0.14
C VAL A 205 -6.37 0.44 0.75
N GLU A 206 -6.30 0.27 2.06
CA GLU A 206 -5.07 0.13 2.82
C GLU A 206 -4.91 -1.34 3.21
N VAL A 207 -3.68 -1.82 3.18
CA VAL A 207 -3.31 -3.19 3.53
C VAL A 207 -2.17 -3.14 4.55
N GLN A 208 -2.42 -3.70 5.72
CA GLN A 208 -1.41 -3.94 6.74
C GLN A 208 -0.94 -5.39 6.62
N MET A 209 0.36 -5.59 6.44
CA MET A 209 0.95 -6.87 6.10
C MET A 209 1.82 -7.38 7.24
N THR A 210 1.69 -8.67 7.55
CA THR A 210 2.62 -9.38 8.45
C THR A 210 3.12 -10.62 7.73
N LEU A 211 4.43 -10.70 7.52
CA LEU A 211 5.12 -11.87 7.00
C LEU A 211 5.97 -12.47 8.12
N TRP A 212 5.98 -13.79 8.26
CA TRP A 212 6.82 -14.43 9.27
C TRP A 212 7.39 -15.76 8.79
N GLY A 213 8.49 -16.16 9.42
CA GLY A 213 9.21 -17.39 9.12
C GLY A 213 9.91 -17.94 10.34
N TYR A 214 10.29 -19.21 10.28
CA TYR A 214 11.02 -19.88 11.35
C TYR A 214 12.41 -20.24 10.87
N ASP A 215 13.39 -20.10 11.76
CA ASP A 215 14.76 -20.53 11.52
C ASP A 215 14.97 -21.92 12.15
N ARG A 216 14.27 -22.90 11.57
CA ARG A 216 14.28 -24.30 12.02
C ARG A 216 15.14 -25.17 11.11
N PRO A 217 16.37 -25.54 11.53
CA PRO A 217 17.20 -26.47 10.77
C PRO A 217 16.67 -27.92 10.77
N ASP A 218 15.68 -28.23 11.62
CA ASP A 218 15.19 -29.58 11.91
C ASP A 218 13.86 -29.96 11.22
N ALA A 219 13.22 -29.03 10.50
CA ALA A 219 11.95 -29.26 9.81
C ALA A 219 12.07 -29.05 8.29
N PHE A 220 11.53 -30.00 7.52
CA PHE A 220 11.46 -29.99 6.05
C PHE A 220 10.05 -29.79 5.54
#